data_AF-A0A518H549-F1
#
_entry.id   AF-A0A518H549-F1
#
_cell.length_a   1.000
_cell.length_b   1.000
_cell.length_c   1.000
_cell.angle_alpha   90.00
_cell.angle_beta   90.00
_cell.angle_gamma   90.00
#
_symmetry.space_group_name_H-M   'P 1'
#
loop_
_entity.id
_entity.type
_entity.pdbx_description
1 polymer ?
#
loop_
_entity_poly.entity_id
_entity_poly.type
_entity_poly.pdbx_seq_one_letter_code
_entity_poly.pdbx_strand_id
1 'polypeptide(L)'
;MTLALSSIAVLLAYLIGALPFGYLIAKWARGVDIRTVGSGNVGATNVGRVLGFKYFVLVMTLDLLKGLGPTLGFPIAVEAMTGRSVPILAVPVALAAILGHNFPVYLRFKGGKGVATSLGAVLALDPIAAAAAAVAFLVVILLTRYVSMSSILGGTAFVIVHFARAREPWTASDLTLALLIAVLYVMLIYRHRSNIGRIRAGTESKVSFGKKAREGRVPVVSLVVLALVAASAIVAAGFVVRDRPAPTLTIGAAELVEVDRFRTGHQRASSLTFADDGRLLAVGCPRYNRVVLFRVDDEGRADRLRDLDLRGRPVAVRASGDRLFVLQRPHGDARHIEEGYWEAFDFEGNPVGSKFRVGWDPDDLAFTPDGRWAFVITSGHAEGEEGKPDPALVVVSVGDRTEHHRIVSRLELTGPKDDPERIVLSDSARYAAIVLAGSGQVAGVDLTDPAAPLATGRVPLAAREVPYLSGVEDGGEILMPVDSERDSALVVDPPGIEGPLLVTTLPEGSALEVVHGRERRALGRLPLRGPLNFGTIIPMAVTYCPERSVLAIADRSGGVRIVALRPVDGPPTGDGPPAVASARSQAGDLPARR
;
A
#
# COMPACT_ATOMS: atom_id res chain seq x y z
N MET A 1 -4.92 11.87 -19.98
CA MET A 1 -4.95 10.52 -20.60
C MET A 1 -5.56 9.46 -19.68
N THR A 2 -4.98 9.18 -18.50
CA THR A 2 -5.47 8.14 -17.56
C THR A 2 -6.94 8.30 -17.16
N LEU A 3 -7.37 9.51 -16.79
CA LEU A 3 -8.79 9.80 -16.49
C LEU A 3 -9.73 9.46 -17.66
N ALA A 4 -9.35 9.78 -18.90
CA ALA A 4 -10.16 9.51 -20.08
C ALA A 4 -10.30 8.00 -20.33
N LEU A 5 -9.19 7.24 -20.23
CA LEU A 5 -9.20 5.79 -20.38
C LEU A 5 -10.00 5.10 -19.25
N SER A 6 -9.88 5.58 -18.01
CA SER A 6 -10.70 5.13 -16.89
C SER A 6 -12.20 5.35 -17.15
N SER A 7 -12.60 6.51 -17.64
CA SER A 7 -14.01 6.79 -17.98
C SER A 7 -14.52 5.88 -19.11
N ILE A 8 -13.70 5.64 -20.14
CA ILE A 8 -14.02 4.72 -21.23
C ILE A 8 -14.18 3.28 -20.70
N ALA A 9 -13.29 2.84 -19.82
CA ALA A 9 -13.38 1.52 -19.18
C ALA A 9 -14.70 1.33 -18.41
N VAL A 10 -15.11 2.34 -17.63
CA VAL A 10 -16.40 2.31 -16.91
C VAL A 10 -17.59 2.22 -17.87
N LEU A 11 -17.58 2.99 -18.96
CA LEU A 11 -18.62 2.94 -19.98
C LEU A 11 -18.69 1.56 -20.67
N LEU A 12 -17.54 1.02 -21.06
CA LEU A 12 -17.46 -0.31 -21.67
C LEU A 12 -17.92 -1.40 -20.71
N ALA A 13 -17.61 -1.28 -19.42
CA ALA A 13 -18.04 -2.24 -18.40
C ALA A 13 -19.57 -2.27 -18.28
N TYR A 14 -20.21 -1.11 -18.33
CA TYR A 14 -21.67 -1.03 -18.39
C TYR A 14 -22.24 -1.71 -19.63
N LEU A 15 -21.67 -1.45 -20.82
CA LEU A 15 -22.14 -2.05 -22.07
C LEU A 15 -21.97 -3.58 -22.08
N ILE A 16 -20.83 -4.09 -21.61
CA ILE A 16 -20.57 -5.52 -21.46
C ILE A 16 -21.53 -6.13 -20.44
N GLY A 17 -21.71 -5.51 -19.28
CA GLY A 17 -22.66 -5.94 -18.26
C GLY A 17 -24.11 -5.95 -18.77
N ALA A 18 -24.45 -5.01 -19.67
CA ALA A 18 -25.77 -4.89 -20.26
C ALA A 18 -26.12 -6.00 -21.26
N LEU A 19 -25.14 -6.78 -21.75
CA LEU A 19 -25.40 -7.90 -22.66
C LEU A 19 -26.41 -8.89 -22.03
N PRO A 20 -27.60 -9.07 -22.63
CA PRO A 20 -28.68 -9.82 -22.01
C PRO A 20 -28.59 -11.30 -22.40
N PHE A 21 -27.55 -12.01 -21.92
CA PHE A 21 -27.27 -13.40 -22.33
C PHE A 21 -28.47 -14.33 -22.17
N GLY A 22 -29.24 -14.23 -21.08
CA GLY A 22 -30.43 -15.08 -20.92
C GLY A 22 -31.54 -14.80 -21.95
N TYR A 23 -31.70 -13.55 -22.40
CA TYR A 23 -32.61 -13.22 -23.50
C TYR A 23 -32.07 -13.74 -24.83
N LEU A 24 -30.79 -13.49 -25.12
CA LEU A 24 -30.14 -13.92 -26.36
C LEU A 24 -30.17 -15.45 -26.51
N ILE A 25 -29.82 -16.18 -25.45
CA ILE A 25 -29.81 -17.64 -25.43
C ILE A 25 -31.22 -18.20 -25.53
N ALA A 26 -32.21 -17.63 -24.84
CA ALA A 26 -33.59 -18.11 -24.94
C ALA A 26 -34.16 -17.93 -26.36
N LYS A 27 -33.89 -16.78 -26.96
CA LYS A 27 -34.30 -16.48 -28.33
C LYS A 27 -33.57 -17.35 -29.35
N TRP A 28 -32.27 -17.54 -29.21
CA TRP A 28 -31.47 -18.38 -30.10
C TRP A 28 -31.84 -19.86 -30.01
N ALA A 29 -31.93 -20.41 -28.79
CA ALA A 29 -32.10 -21.84 -28.60
C ALA A 29 -33.53 -22.32 -28.86
N ARG A 30 -34.55 -21.48 -28.62
CA ARG A 30 -35.97 -21.89 -28.67
C ARG A 30 -36.91 -20.88 -29.31
N GLY A 31 -36.42 -19.73 -29.78
CA GLY A 31 -37.27 -18.66 -30.33
C GLY A 31 -38.16 -17.95 -29.29
N VAL A 32 -37.91 -18.16 -27.99
CA VAL A 32 -38.78 -17.67 -26.91
C VAL A 32 -38.28 -16.34 -26.36
N ASP A 33 -39.18 -15.37 -26.19
CA ASP A 33 -38.90 -14.19 -25.38
C ASP A 33 -38.98 -14.56 -23.89
N ILE A 34 -37.82 -14.69 -23.23
CA ILE A 34 -37.75 -15.09 -21.82
C ILE A 34 -38.48 -14.12 -20.86
N ARG A 35 -38.79 -12.90 -21.31
CA ARG A 35 -39.51 -11.90 -20.50
C ARG A 35 -41.01 -12.18 -20.41
N THR A 36 -41.56 -13.00 -21.30
CA THR A 36 -43.00 -13.32 -21.33
C THR A 36 -43.33 -14.66 -20.68
N VAL A 37 -42.33 -15.43 -20.26
CA VAL A 37 -42.48 -16.79 -19.74
C VAL A 37 -41.83 -16.97 -18.36
N GLY A 38 -42.34 -17.94 -17.59
CA GLY A 38 -41.85 -18.25 -16.25
C GLY A 38 -42.01 -17.06 -15.31
N SER A 39 -40.91 -16.60 -14.69
CA SER A 39 -40.93 -15.42 -13.82
C SER A 39 -40.80 -14.08 -14.57
N GLY A 40 -40.70 -14.10 -15.91
CA GLY A 40 -40.45 -12.91 -16.74
C GLY A 40 -39.08 -12.26 -16.55
N ASN A 41 -38.16 -12.92 -15.83
CA ASN A 41 -36.82 -12.40 -15.56
C ASN A 41 -35.84 -12.93 -16.62
N VAL A 42 -34.86 -12.12 -17.02
CA VAL A 42 -33.86 -12.53 -18.02
C VAL A 42 -32.69 -13.33 -17.44
N GLY A 43 -32.60 -13.47 -16.11
CA GLY A 43 -31.50 -14.18 -15.45
C GLY A 43 -31.53 -15.70 -15.60
N ALA A 44 -30.39 -16.33 -15.32
CA ALA A 44 -30.16 -17.77 -15.43
C ALA A 44 -31.26 -18.64 -14.81
N THR A 45 -31.81 -18.27 -13.65
CA THR A 45 -32.85 -19.07 -12.98
C THR A 45 -34.12 -19.21 -13.81
N ASN A 46 -34.57 -18.16 -14.50
CA ASN A 46 -35.77 -18.26 -15.35
C ASN A 46 -35.48 -19.05 -16.63
N VAL A 47 -34.33 -18.79 -17.25
CA VAL A 47 -33.85 -19.58 -18.40
C VAL A 47 -33.75 -21.05 -18.05
N GLY A 48 -33.24 -21.40 -16.87
CA GLY A 48 -33.17 -22.76 -16.37
C GLY A 48 -34.53 -23.44 -16.23
N ARG A 49 -35.54 -22.69 -15.74
CA ARG A 49 -36.92 -23.21 -15.61
C ARG A 49 -37.57 -23.47 -16.96
N VAL A 50 -37.33 -22.60 -17.95
CA VAL A 50 -38.00 -22.66 -19.25
C VAL A 50 -37.26 -23.56 -20.23
N LEU A 51 -35.93 -23.48 -20.28
CA LEU A 51 -35.08 -24.18 -21.26
C LEU A 51 -34.33 -25.38 -20.68
N GLY A 52 -34.22 -25.49 -19.35
CA GLY A 52 -33.54 -26.60 -18.67
C GLY A 52 -32.14 -26.26 -18.12
N PHE A 53 -31.57 -27.20 -17.36
CA PHE A 53 -30.36 -26.99 -16.56
C PHE A 53 -29.10 -26.64 -17.36
N LYS A 54 -28.94 -27.20 -18.58
CA LYS A 54 -27.80 -26.85 -19.45
C LYS A 54 -27.74 -25.34 -19.74
N TYR A 55 -28.89 -24.74 -20.02
CA TYR A 55 -28.99 -23.32 -20.31
C TYR A 55 -28.91 -22.45 -19.05
N PHE A 56 -29.34 -22.97 -17.90
CA PHE A 56 -29.08 -22.35 -16.60
C PHE A 56 -27.59 -22.14 -16.38
N VAL A 57 -26.79 -23.21 -16.51
CA VAL A 57 -25.33 -23.15 -16.28
C VAL A 57 -24.68 -22.19 -17.28
N LEU A 58 -25.02 -22.29 -18.57
CA LEU A 58 -24.46 -21.40 -19.59
C LEU A 58 -24.71 -19.91 -19.30
N VAL A 59 -25.97 -19.54 -19.03
CA VAL A 59 -26.31 -18.14 -18.72
C VAL A 59 -25.66 -17.68 -17.43
N MET A 60 -25.63 -18.55 -16.41
CA MET A 60 -24.97 -18.25 -15.13
C MET A 60 -23.49 -17.94 -15.34
N THR A 61 -22.77 -18.78 -16.09
CA THR A 61 -21.34 -18.59 -16.39
C THR A 61 -21.10 -17.30 -17.16
N LEU A 62 -21.89 -17.02 -18.21
CA LEU A 62 -21.71 -15.80 -19.00
C LEU A 62 -22.05 -14.52 -18.20
N ASP A 63 -23.10 -14.56 -17.39
CA ASP A 63 -23.45 -13.44 -16.50
C ASP A 63 -22.41 -13.25 -15.39
N LEU A 64 -21.74 -14.32 -14.92
CA LEU A 64 -20.61 -14.20 -13.99
C LEU A 64 -19.39 -13.59 -14.68
N LEU A 65 -19.04 -14.08 -15.88
CA LEU A 65 -17.86 -13.63 -16.62
C LEU A 65 -17.95 -12.16 -17.03
N LYS A 66 -19.14 -11.66 -17.38
CA LYS A 66 -19.29 -10.24 -17.71
C LYS A 66 -19.16 -9.31 -16.49
N GLY A 67 -19.27 -9.85 -15.27
CA GLY A 67 -18.92 -9.13 -14.05
C GLY A 67 -17.44 -9.23 -13.71
N LEU A 68 -16.88 -10.44 -13.79
CA LEU A 68 -15.48 -10.74 -13.45
C LEU A 68 -14.49 -10.10 -14.44
N GLY A 69 -14.70 -10.31 -15.74
CA GLY A 69 -13.77 -9.96 -16.81
C GLY A 69 -13.44 -8.47 -16.85
N PRO A 70 -14.43 -7.56 -16.97
CA PRO A 70 -14.18 -6.12 -16.93
C PRO A 70 -13.52 -5.66 -15.63
N THR A 71 -14.01 -6.16 -14.48
CA THR A 71 -13.53 -5.75 -13.15
C THR A 71 -12.06 -6.08 -12.94
N LEU A 72 -11.58 -7.22 -13.44
CA LEU A 72 -10.16 -7.57 -13.41
C LEU A 72 -9.37 -6.91 -14.55
N GLY A 73 -9.89 -6.98 -15.78
CA GLY A 73 -9.13 -6.69 -16.99
C GLY A 73 -8.92 -5.21 -17.28
N PHE A 74 -9.91 -4.36 -17.02
CA PHE A 74 -9.79 -2.93 -17.37
C PHE A 74 -8.80 -2.13 -16.52
N PRO A 75 -8.72 -2.31 -15.19
CA PRO A 75 -7.64 -1.69 -14.41
C PRO A 75 -6.24 -2.07 -14.93
N ILE A 76 -6.04 -3.35 -15.29
CA ILE A 76 -4.78 -3.85 -15.85
C ILE A 76 -4.48 -3.19 -17.20
N ALA A 77 -5.46 -3.13 -18.10
CA ALA A 77 -5.30 -2.53 -19.41
C ALA A 77 -4.96 -1.03 -19.34
N VAL A 78 -5.67 -0.26 -18.50
CA VAL A 78 -5.42 1.17 -18.33
C VAL A 78 -4.04 1.42 -17.72
N GLU A 79 -3.63 0.60 -16.75
CA GLU A 79 -2.29 0.70 -16.17
C GLU A 79 -1.20 0.41 -17.23
N ALA A 80 -1.34 -0.68 -17.99
CA ALA A 80 -0.39 -1.03 -19.05
C ALA A 80 -0.26 0.07 -20.12
N MET A 81 -1.36 0.74 -20.48
CA MET A 81 -1.36 1.81 -21.48
C MET A 81 -0.83 3.15 -20.97
N THR A 82 -0.85 3.41 -19.66
CA THR A 82 -0.53 4.73 -19.10
C THR A 82 0.70 4.76 -18.22
N GLY A 83 1.21 3.59 -17.80
CA GLY A 83 2.24 3.47 -16.78
C GLY A 83 1.80 3.96 -15.39
N ARG A 84 0.51 4.31 -15.21
CA ARG A 84 -0.05 4.79 -13.95
C ARG A 84 -1.03 3.78 -13.40
N SER A 85 -0.84 3.37 -12.14
CA SER A 85 -1.76 2.44 -11.51
C SER A 85 -3.10 3.10 -11.17
N VAL A 86 -4.21 2.43 -11.51
CA VAL A 86 -5.59 2.92 -11.34
C VAL A 86 -6.49 1.92 -10.59
N PRO A 87 -6.10 1.44 -9.41
CA PRO A 87 -6.77 0.33 -8.75
C PRO A 87 -8.18 0.65 -8.29
N ILE A 88 -8.45 1.91 -7.95
CA ILE A 88 -9.80 2.34 -7.60
C ILE A 88 -10.76 2.16 -8.78
N LEU A 89 -10.27 2.05 -10.02
CA LEU A 89 -11.07 1.82 -11.23
C LEU A 89 -11.84 0.49 -11.20
N ALA A 90 -11.34 -0.53 -10.50
CA ALA A 90 -12.03 -1.81 -10.38
C ALA A 90 -13.43 -1.64 -9.75
N VAL A 91 -13.57 -0.72 -8.80
CA VAL A 91 -14.81 -0.44 -8.05
C VAL A 91 -15.93 0.14 -8.94
N PRO A 92 -15.75 1.28 -9.64
CA PRO A 92 -16.75 1.81 -10.57
C PRO A 92 -16.94 0.90 -11.79
N VAL A 93 -15.93 0.15 -12.23
CA VAL A 93 -16.09 -0.86 -13.31
C VAL A 93 -17.01 -2.00 -12.85
N ALA A 94 -16.82 -2.53 -11.65
CA ALA A 94 -17.70 -3.53 -11.04
C ALA A 94 -19.14 -3.01 -10.94
N LEU A 95 -19.31 -1.80 -10.40
CA LEU A 95 -20.61 -1.15 -10.30
C LEU A 95 -21.27 -1.00 -11.68
N ALA A 96 -20.53 -0.52 -12.67
CA ALA A 96 -21.02 -0.33 -14.03
C ALA A 96 -21.48 -1.64 -14.67
N ALA A 97 -20.71 -2.73 -14.53
CA ALA A 97 -21.11 -4.04 -15.02
C ALA A 97 -22.40 -4.56 -14.36
N ILE A 98 -22.54 -4.39 -13.05
CA ILE A 98 -23.74 -4.81 -12.30
C ILE A 98 -24.95 -3.95 -12.69
N LEU A 99 -24.78 -2.63 -12.80
CA LEU A 99 -25.82 -1.71 -13.27
C LEU A 99 -26.24 -2.04 -14.70
N GLY A 100 -25.28 -2.36 -15.58
CA GLY A 100 -25.55 -2.84 -16.93
C GLY A 100 -26.47 -4.06 -16.92
N HIS A 101 -26.18 -5.07 -16.10
CA HIS A 101 -27.06 -6.26 -16.02
C HIS A 101 -28.46 -5.93 -15.47
N ASN A 102 -28.55 -5.04 -14.47
CA ASN A 102 -29.83 -4.71 -13.84
C ASN A 102 -30.70 -3.77 -14.69
N PHE A 103 -30.05 -2.88 -15.43
CA PHE A 103 -30.65 -1.84 -16.27
C PHE A 103 -30.01 -1.83 -17.67
N PRO A 104 -30.10 -2.92 -18.44
CA PRO A 104 -29.43 -3.03 -19.73
C PRO A 104 -30.09 -2.11 -20.75
N VAL A 105 -29.29 -1.26 -21.37
CA VAL A 105 -29.73 -0.37 -22.45
C VAL A 105 -30.43 -1.14 -23.58
N TYR A 106 -29.94 -2.34 -23.90
CA TYR A 106 -30.48 -3.21 -24.95
C TYR A 106 -31.90 -3.74 -24.67
N LEU A 107 -32.35 -3.72 -23.42
CA LEU A 107 -33.71 -4.13 -23.04
C LEU A 107 -34.51 -2.98 -22.42
N ARG A 108 -34.27 -1.74 -22.85
CA ARG A 108 -34.95 -0.53 -22.34
C ARG A 108 -34.86 -0.44 -20.82
N PHE A 109 -33.68 -0.73 -20.27
CA PHE A 109 -33.36 -0.70 -18.85
C PHE A 109 -34.16 -1.68 -17.98
N LYS A 110 -34.77 -2.72 -18.59
CA LYS A 110 -35.49 -3.80 -17.89
C LYS A 110 -34.66 -5.07 -17.85
N GLY A 111 -33.76 -5.17 -16.88
CA GLY A 111 -32.80 -6.26 -16.74
C GLY A 111 -33.09 -7.26 -15.63
N GLY A 112 -32.05 -8.03 -15.31
CA GLY A 112 -32.09 -9.06 -14.28
C GLY A 112 -31.95 -8.52 -12.87
N LYS A 113 -31.57 -9.40 -11.93
CA LYS A 113 -31.31 -9.01 -10.53
C LYS A 113 -29.83 -8.87 -10.19
N GLY A 114 -28.94 -9.28 -11.10
CA GLY A 114 -27.51 -9.05 -10.98
C GLY A 114 -26.77 -10.00 -10.05
N VAL A 115 -27.37 -11.09 -9.57
CA VAL A 115 -26.71 -11.99 -8.60
C VAL A 115 -25.42 -12.60 -9.19
N ALA A 116 -25.48 -13.18 -10.39
CA ALA A 116 -24.32 -13.79 -11.04
C ALA A 116 -23.25 -12.76 -11.41
N THR A 117 -23.66 -11.63 -12.01
CA THR A 117 -22.76 -10.52 -12.33
C THR A 117 -22.09 -9.94 -11.09
N SER A 118 -22.85 -9.77 -10.00
CA SER A 118 -22.31 -9.30 -8.72
C SER A 118 -21.32 -10.30 -8.16
N LEU A 119 -21.63 -11.61 -8.18
CA LEU A 119 -20.69 -12.65 -7.73
C LEU A 119 -19.37 -12.59 -8.51
N GLY A 120 -19.42 -12.46 -9.85
CA GLY A 120 -18.21 -12.31 -10.67
C GLY A 120 -17.43 -11.04 -10.36
N ALA A 121 -18.12 -9.91 -10.19
CA ALA A 121 -17.49 -8.64 -9.85
C ALA A 121 -16.87 -8.66 -8.44
N VAL A 122 -17.57 -9.16 -7.43
CA VAL A 122 -17.04 -9.22 -6.05
C VAL A 122 -15.98 -10.31 -5.90
N LEU A 123 -15.98 -11.35 -6.73
CA LEU A 123 -14.87 -12.31 -6.79
C LEU A 123 -13.56 -11.64 -7.22
N ALA A 124 -13.62 -10.62 -8.09
CA ALA A 124 -12.46 -9.83 -8.45
C ALA A 124 -11.99 -8.89 -7.31
N LEU A 125 -12.93 -8.40 -6.49
CA LEU A 125 -12.66 -7.40 -5.46
C LEU A 125 -12.26 -7.99 -4.11
N ASP A 126 -12.96 -9.03 -3.65
CA ASP A 126 -12.68 -9.75 -2.39
C ASP A 126 -13.01 -11.24 -2.55
N PRO A 127 -12.03 -12.05 -3.01
CA PRO A 127 -12.24 -13.47 -3.29
C PRO A 127 -12.70 -14.28 -2.07
N ILE A 128 -12.23 -13.93 -0.87
CA ILE A 128 -12.55 -14.66 0.36
C ILE A 128 -13.99 -14.34 0.79
N ALA A 129 -14.42 -13.08 0.76
CA ALA A 129 -15.82 -12.74 1.02
C ALA A 129 -16.76 -13.32 -0.05
N ALA A 130 -16.33 -13.34 -1.32
CA ALA A 130 -17.06 -13.97 -2.41
C ALA A 130 -17.21 -15.49 -2.20
N ALA A 131 -16.17 -16.16 -1.71
CA ALA A 131 -16.22 -17.57 -1.34
C ALA A 131 -17.23 -17.83 -0.22
N ALA A 132 -17.22 -17.01 0.84
CA ALA A 132 -18.21 -17.09 1.90
C ALA A 132 -19.65 -16.89 1.38
N ALA A 133 -19.85 -15.95 0.46
CA ALA A 133 -21.12 -15.72 -0.20
C ALA A 133 -21.62 -16.97 -0.96
N ALA A 134 -20.72 -17.60 -1.72
CA ALA A 134 -21.02 -18.82 -2.49
C ALA A 134 -21.35 -20.00 -1.56
N VAL A 135 -20.58 -20.19 -0.48
CA VAL A 135 -20.85 -21.23 0.52
C VAL A 135 -22.20 -21.01 1.20
N ALA A 136 -22.48 -19.79 1.66
CA ALA A 136 -23.77 -19.45 2.28
C ALA A 136 -24.94 -19.65 1.31
N PHE A 137 -24.77 -19.23 0.05
CA PHE A 137 -25.76 -19.51 -1.00
C PHE A 137 -26.03 -21.01 -1.15
N LEU A 138 -24.99 -21.84 -1.23
CA LEU A 138 -25.11 -23.28 -1.38
C LEU A 138 -25.78 -23.94 -0.18
N VAL A 139 -25.41 -23.56 1.05
CA VAL A 139 -26.04 -24.08 2.26
C VAL A 139 -27.53 -23.75 2.26
N VAL A 140 -27.88 -22.49 2.01
CA VAL A 140 -29.28 -22.03 2.06
C VAL A 140 -30.11 -22.68 0.95
N ILE A 141 -29.58 -22.83 -0.27
CA ILE A 141 -30.34 -23.42 -1.38
C ILE A 141 -30.60 -24.92 -1.14
N LEU A 142 -29.65 -25.63 -0.53
CA LEU A 142 -29.81 -27.04 -0.18
C LEU A 142 -30.87 -27.25 0.91
N LEU A 143 -30.88 -26.38 1.93
CA LEU A 143 -31.84 -26.48 3.03
C LEU A 143 -33.25 -26.04 2.62
N THR A 144 -33.37 -24.98 1.83
CA THR A 144 -34.64 -24.26 1.67
C THR A 144 -35.25 -24.37 0.28
N ARG A 145 -34.41 -24.70 -0.70
CA ARG A 145 -34.75 -24.74 -2.13
C ARG A 145 -35.19 -23.39 -2.71
N TYR A 146 -35.02 -22.28 -1.97
CA TYR A 146 -35.34 -20.94 -2.44
C TYR A 146 -34.09 -20.24 -2.99
N VAL A 147 -33.99 -20.09 -4.30
CA VAL A 147 -32.87 -19.35 -4.95
C VAL A 147 -32.80 -17.91 -4.44
N SER A 148 -33.95 -17.25 -4.31
CA SER A 148 -34.02 -15.85 -3.86
C SER A 148 -33.51 -15.66 -2.44
N MET A 149 -33.87 -16.57 -1.52
CA MET A 149 -33.37 -16.52 -0.15
C MET A 149 -31.87 -16.81 -0.09
N SER A 150 -31.40 -17.76 -0.91
CA SER A 150 -29.98 -18.11 -1.03
C SER A 150 -29.16 -16.94 -1.53
N SER A 151 -29.65 -16.19 -2.52
CA SER A 151 -29.00 -14.97 -3.02
C SER A 151 -28.89 -13.88 -1.97
N ILE A 152 -29.97 -13.65 -1.19
CA ILE A 152 -29.98 -12.64 -0.13
C ILE A 152 -28.98 -13.03 0.96
N LEU A 153 -29.07 -14.24 1.51
CA LEU A 153 -28.20 -14.69 2.59
C LEU A 153 -26.75 -14.87 2.13
N GLY A 154 -26.50 -15.24 0.88
CA GLY A 154 -25.16 -15.20 0.28
C GLY A 154 -24.60 -13.78 0.24
N GLY A 155 -25.40 -12.81 -0.20
CA GLY A 155 -25.02 -11.38 -0.14
C GLY A 155 -24.81 -10.88 1.29
N THR A 156 -25.61 -11.34 2.25
CA THR A 156 -25.42 -11.01 3.69
C THR A 156 -24.11 -11.59 4.20
N ALA A 157 -23.79 -12.84 3.88
CA ALA A 157 -22.54 -13.48 4.27
C ALA A 157 -21.32 -12.76 3.66
N PHE A 158 -21.41 -12.32 2.40
CA PHE A 158 -20.40 -11.47 1.79
C PHE A 158 -20.13 -10.23 2.64
N VAL A 159 -21.19 -9.47 2.96
CA VAL A 159 -21.11 -8.24 3.76
C VAL A 159 -20.47 -8.54 5.12
N ILE A 160 -20.98 -9.54 5.85
CA ILE A 160 -20.47 -9.91 7.17
C ILE A 160 -18.99 -10.27 7.11
N VAL A 161 -18.58 -11.16 6.20
CA VAL A 161 -17.19 -11.62 6.12
C VAL A 161 -16.25 -10.52 5.66
N HIS A 162 -16.69 -9.67 4.72
CA HIS A 162 -15.91 -8.51 4.30
C HIS A 162 -15.68 -7.55 5.48
N PHE A 163 -16.74 -7.11 6.14
CA PHE A 163 -16.63 -6.15 7.24
C PHE A 163 -16.01 -6.73 8.52
N ALA A 164 -16.17 -8.03 8.80
CA ALA A 164 -15.50 -8.69 9.93
C ALA A 164 -13.98 -8.80 9.72
N ARG A 165 -13.53 -8.88 8.47
CA ARG A 165 -12.10 -8.90 8.10
C ARG A 165 -11.53 -7.51 7.92
N ALA A 166 -12.37 -6.52 7.64
CA ALA A 166 -11.99 -5.13 7.56
C ALA A 166 -11.75 -4.57 8.97
N ARG A 167 -10.50 -4.29 9.31
CA ARG A 167 -10.15 -3.72 10.63
C ARG A 167 -10.71 -2.30 10.82
N GLU A 168 -10.73 -1.48 9.77
CA GLU A 168 -11.30 -0.13 9.78
C GLU A 168 -12.00 0.22 8.43
N PRO A 169 -13.19 -0.33 8.15
CA PRO A 169 -13.84 -0.25 6.84
C PRO A 169 -14.32 1.15 6.43
N TRP A 170 -14.40 2.08 7.38
CA TRP A 170 -14.93 3.44 7.17
C TRP A 170 -13.85 4.49 6.92
N THR A 171 -12.61 4.05 6.71
CA THR A 171 -11.49 4.95 6.46
C THR A 171 -11.51 5.48 5.03
N ALA A 172 -10.92 6.64 4.77
CA ALA A 172 -10.98 7.27 3.44
C ALA A 172 -10.46 6.37 2.29
N SER A 173 -9.53 5.46 2.58
CA SER A 173 -8.99 4.48 1.60
C SER A 173 -9.97 3.36 1.27
N ASP A 174 -10.77 2.91 2.22
CA ASP A 174 -11.71 1.79 2.05
C ASP A 174 -13.16 2.25 1.88
N LEU A 175 -13.44 3.54 2.13
CA LEU A 175 -14.77 4.13 2.11
C LEU A 175 -15.47 3.94 0.76
N THR A 176 -14.75 4.07 -0.36
CA THR A 176 -15.35 3.87 -1.69
C THR A 176 -15.86 2.45 -1.88
N LEU A 177 -15.08 1.45 -1.46
CA LEU A 177 -15.46 0.04 -1.54
C LEU A 177 -16.58 -0.28 -0.53
N ALA A 178 -16.50 0.23 0.71
CA ALA A 178 -17.52 0.05 1.73
C ALA A 178 -18.87 0.64 1.30
N LEU A 179 -18.87 1.87 0.75
CA LEU A 179 -20.07 2.51 0.19
C LEU A 179 -20.61 1.71 -1.00
N LEU A 180 -19.75 1.21 -1.89
CA LEU A 180 -20.18 0.35 -2.99
C LEU A 180 -20.87 -0.91 -2.45
N ILE A 181 -20.27 -1.60 -1.49
CA ILE A 181 -20.83 -2.84 -0.91
C ILE A 181 -22.20 -2.54 -0.28
N ALA A 182 -22.32 -1.44 0.46
CA ALA A 182 -23.60 -0.99 1.02
C ALA A 182 -24.65 -0.75 -0.09
N VAL A 183 -24.29 -0.01 -1.14
CA VAL A 183 -25.18 0.28 -2.30
C VAL A 183 -25.58 -1.02 -3.01
N LEU A 184 -24.63 -1.92 -3.28
CA LEU A 184 -24.88 -3.20 -3.93
C LEU A 184 -25.80 -4.09 -3.08
N TYR A 185 -25.61 -4.11 -1.76
CA TYR A 185 -26.45 -4.87 -0.85
C TYR A 185 -27.88 -4.30 -0.79
N VAL A 186 -28.04 -2.98 -0.68
CA VAL A 186 -29.35 -2.32 -0.77
C VAL A 186 -30.01 -2.62 -2.12
N MET A 187 -29.27 -2.55 -3.22
CA MET A 187 -29.76 -2.89 -4.56
C MET A 187 -30.19 -4.36 -4.62
N LEU A 188 -29.40 -5.29 -4.07
CA LEU A 188 -29.74 -6.72 -4.01
C LEU A 188 -31.08 -6.94 -3.33
N ILE A 189 -31.31 -6.33 -2.15
CA ILE A 189 -32.57 -6.42 -1.42
C ILE A 189 -33.72 -5.82 -2.24
N TYR A 190 -33.53 -4.60 -2.78
CA TYR A 190 -34.56 -3.93 -3.58
C TYR A 190 -34.99 -4.74 -4.81
N ARG A 191 -34.03 -5.38 -5.51
CA ARG A 191 -34.31 -6.25 -6.67
C ARG A 191 -34.98 -7.57 -6.28
N HIS A 192 -34.93 -7.96 -5.00
CA HIS A 192 -35.59 -9.15 -4.46
C HIS A 192 -36.90 -8.86 -3.72
N ARG A 193 -37.36 -7.60 -3.61
CA ARG A 193 -38.59 -7.23 -2.89
C ARG A 193 -39.83 -8.07 -3.25
N SER A 194 -40.04 -8.39 -4.53
CA SER A 194 -41.17 -9.22 -4.97
C SER A 194 -41.01 -10.69 -4.59
N ASN A 195 -39.78 -11.19 -4.50
CA ASN A 195 -39.49 -12.53 -3.99
C ASN A 195 -39.69 -12.61 -2.49
N ILE A 196 -39.29 -11.57 -1.74
CA ILE A 196 -39.54 -11.48 -0.30
C ILE A 196 -41.05 -11.53 -0.04
N GLY A 197 -41.85 -10.78 -0.82
CA GLY A 197 -43.31 -10.84 -0.76
C GLY A 197 -43.86 -12.25 -1.01
N ARG A 198 -43.37 -12.95 -2.04
CA ARG A 198 -43.78 -14.35 -2.31
C ARG A 198 -43.31 -15.35 -1.26
N ILE A 199 -42.14 -15.16 -0.64
CA ILE A 199 -41.66 -16.00 0.46
C ILE A 199 -42.60 -15.84 1.66
N ARG A 200 -42.93 -14.60 2.04
CA ARG A 200 -43.88 -14.32 3.13
C ARG A 200 -45.26 -14.90 2.87
N ALA A 201 -45.71 -14.88 1.61
CA ALA A 201 -46.97 -15.46 1.19
C ALA A 201 -46.91 -16.99 0.97
N GLY A 202 -45.76 -17.64 1.13
CA GLY A 202 -45.58 -19.08 0.85
C GLY A 202 -45.67 -19.47 -0.64
N THR A 203 -45.68 -18.50 -1.55
CA THR A 203 -45.88 -18.69 -3.01
C THR A 203 -44.57 -18.64 -3.81
N GLU A 204 -43.42 -18.47 -3.15
CA GLU A 204 -42.13 -18.45 -3.85
C GLU A 204 -41.81 -19.83 -4.44
N SER A 205 -41.34 -19.83 -5.69
CA SER A 205 -40.99 -21.07 -6.38
C SER A 205 -39.76 -21.76 -5.75
N LYS A 206 -39.91 -23.04 -5.42
CA LYS A 206 -38.82 -23.91 -4.96
C LYS A 206 -38.10 -24.55 -6.15
N VAL A 207 -36.79 -24.71 -6.03
CA VAL A 207 -36.01 -25.54 -6.95
C VAL A 207 -36.33 -27.00 -6.67
N SER A 208 -36.66 -27.75 -7.71
CA SER A 208 -36.77 -29.20 -7.62
C SER A 208 -35.42 -29.84 -7.89
N PHE A 209 -34.94 -30.66 -6.96
CA PHE A 209 -33.75 -31.50 -7.14
C PHE A 209 -34.13 -32.91 -7.68
N GLY A 210 -35.35 -33.07 -8.25
CA GLY A 210 -35.94 -34.32 -8.81
C GLY A 210 -36.82 -35.06 -7.78
N LYS A 211 -37.95 -35.76 -8.08
CA LYS A 211 -38.58 -36.40 -9.29
C LYS A 211 -39.54 -35.49 -10.09
N LYS A 212 -39.87 -35.69 -11.38
CA LYS A 212 -39.89 -36.89 -12.26
C LYS A 212 -38.78 -36.86 -13.33
N ALA A 213 -38.04 -37.98 -13.43
CA ALA A 213 -37.36 -38.38 -14.66
C ALA A 213 -38.16 -39.55 -15.26
N ARG A 214 -38.43 -39.53 -16.57
CA ARG A 214 -38.35 -40.79 -17.32
C ARG A 214 -36.85 -40.95 -17.56
N GLU A 215 -36.27 -41.86 -16.79
CA GLU A 215 -34.91 -42.41 -16.85
C GLU A 215 -33.80 -41.51 -17.41
N GLY A 216 -32.96 -41.00 -16.49
CA GLY A 216 -31.72 -40.32 -16.82
C GLY A 216 -31.35 -39.30 -15.74
N ARG A 217 -30.61 -39.75 -14.72
CA ARG A 217 -30.14 -38.98 -13.55
C ARG A 217 -29.68 -37.55 -13.92
N VAL A 218 -30.17 -36.54 -13.21
CA VAL A 218 -29.36 -35.32 -12.95
C VAL A 218 -28.89 -35.45 -11.50
N PRO A 219 -27.65 -35.90 -11.25
CA PRO A 219 -27.25 -36.29 -9.91
C PRO A 219 -26.80 -35.06 -9.11
N VAL A 220 -26.68 -35.22 -7.79
CA VAL A 220 -25.91 -34.36 -6.85
C VAL A 220 -24.59 -33.86 -7.47
N VAL A 221 -24.01 -34.66 -8.37
CA VAL A 221 -22.90 -34.32 -9.28
C VAL A 221 -23.03 -32.93 -9.93
N SER A 222 -24.21 -32.44 -10.35
CA SER A 222 -24.32 -31.12 -11.00
C SER A 222 -24.16 -29.94 -10.03
N LEU A 223 -24.58 -30.09 -8.78
CA LEU A 223 -24.35 -29.11 -7.71
C LEU A 223 -22.91 -29.18 -7.20
N VAL A 224 -22.37 -30.40 -7.10
CA VAL A 224 -20.95 -30.62 -6.81
C VAL A 224 -20.06 -30.05 -7.91
N VAL A 225 -20.43 -30.18 -9.18
CA VAL A 225 -19.71 -29.56 -10.31
C VAL A 225 -19.79 -28.04 -10.24
N LEU A 226 -20.93 -27.44 -9.91
CA LEU A 226 -21.03 -25.99 -9.76
C LEU A 226 -20.21 -25.48 -8.56
N ALA A 227 -20.24 -26.22 -7.45
CA ALA A 227 -19.42 -25.94 -6.27
C ALA A 227 -17.92 -26.14 -6.57
N LEU A 228 -17.55 -27.16 -7.35
CA LEU A 228 -16.19 -27.40 -7.81
C LEU A 228 -15.76 -26.34 -8.82
N VAL A 229 -16.61 -25.86 -9.71
CA VAL A 229 -16.26 -24.77 -10.63
C VAL A 229 -16.08 -23.46 -9.87
N ALA A 230 -16.95 -23.16 -8.89
CA ALA A 230 -16.78 -22.01 -8.01
C ALA A 230 -15.52 -22.15 -7.15
N ALA A 231 -15.27 -23.32 -6.56
CA ALA A 231 -14.08 -23.61 -5.79
C ALA A 231 -12.82 -23.55 -6.65
N SER A 232 -12.84 -24.09 -7.87
CA SER A 232 -11.75 -24.00 -8.83
C SER A 232 -11.52 -22.57 -9.31
N ALA A 233 -12.57 -21.75 -9.44
CA ALA A 233 -12.41 -20.32 -9.74
C ALA A 233 -11.82 -19.55 -8.56
N ILE A 234 -12.20 -19.89 -7.33
CA ILE A 234 -11.61 -19.34 -6.09
C ILE A 234 -10.15 -19.79 -5.93
N VAL A 235 -9.86 -21.07 -6.19
CA VAL A 235 -8.51 -21.65 -6.14
C VAL A 235 -7.66 -21.08 -7.26
N ALA A 236 -8.16 -20.98 -8.49
CA ALA A 236 -7.46 -20.34 -9.60
C ALA A 236 -7.22 -18.85 -9.34
N ALA A 237 -8.20 -18.12 -8.80
CA ALA A 237 -7.99 -16.73 -8.37
C ALA A 237 -6.96 -16.65 -7.24
N GLY A 238 -7.00 -17.58 -6.28
CA GLY A 238 -6.03 -17.72 -5.20
C GLY A 238 -4.62 -18.05 -5.69
N PHE A 239 -4.47 -18.91 -6.70
CA PHE A 239 -3.20 -19.24 -7.36
C PHE A 239 -2.69 -18.04 -8.16
N VAL A 240 -3.53 -17.37 -8.95
CA VAL A 240 -3.17 -16.13 -9.67
C VAL A 240 -2.73 -15.04 -8.70
N VAL A 241 -3.30 -15.00 -7.50
CA VAL A 241 -2.94 -14.07 -6.42
C VAL A 241 -1.65 -14.48 -5.71
N ARG A 242 -1.46 -15.78 -5.43
CA ARG A 242 -0.32 -16.31 -4.68
C ARG A 242 0.95 -16.41 -5.51
N ASP A 243 0.83 -16.70 -6.81
CA ASP A 243 1.94 -16.83 -7.76
C ASP A 243 2.26 -15.51 -8.46
N ARG A 244 1.65 -14.39 -8.05
CA ARG A 244 2.12 -13.06 -8.47
C ARG A 244 3.47 -12.81 -7.78
N PRO A 245 4.59 -12.78 -8.52
CA PRO A 245 5.88 -12.52 -7.90
C PRO A 245 5.82 -11.19 -7.17
N ALA A 246 6.47 -11.14 -6.01
CA ALA A 246 6.71 -9.88 -5.34
C ALA A 246 7.42 -8.94 -6.33
N PRO A 247 7.08 -7.65 -6.34
CA PRO A 247 7.76 -6.70 -7.20
C PRO A 247 9.26 -6.74 -6.90
N THR A 248 10.07 -6.85 -7.95
CA THR A 248 11.53 -6.75 -7.86
C THR A 248 12.05 -5.66 -8.80
N LEU A 249 13.23 -5.15 -8.49
CA LEU A 249 13.96 -4.21 -9.33
C LEU A 249 15.43 -4.58 -9.33
N THR A 250 15.96 -4.96 -10.49
CA THR A 250 17.40 -5.16 -10.69
C THR A 250 18.06 -3.83 -11.07
N ILE A 251 19.11 -3.47 -10.35
CA ILE A 251 19.97 -2.30 -10.61
C ILE A 251 21.43 -2.77 -10.64
N GLY A 252 22.06 -2.76 -11.82
CA GLY A 252 23.44 -3.26 -11.95
C GLY A 252 23.59 -4.71 -11.44
N ALA A 253 24.50 -4.93 -10.50
CA ALA A 253 24.72 -6.23 -9.85
C ALA A 253 23.94 -6.41 -8.54
N ALA A 254 22.93 -5.57 -8.27
CA ALA A 254 22.06 -5.65 -7.11
C ALA A 254 20.58 -5.82 -7.52
N GLU A 255 19.79 -6.40 -6.63
CA GLU A 255 18.35 -6.52 -6.76
C GLU A 255 17.65 -6.05 -5.48
N LEU A 256 16.61 -5.23 -5.65
CA LEU A 256 15.65 -4.92 -4.61
C LEU A 256 14.48 -5.90 -4.71
N VAL A 257 14.23 -6.64 -3.63
CA VAL A 257 13.17 -7.65 -3.55
C VAL A 257 12.32 -7.38 -2.32
N GLU A 258 11.00 -7.24 -2.48
CA GLU A 258 10.08 -7.23 -1.34
C GLU A 258 10.09 -8.62 -0.67
N VAL A 259 10.61 -8.69 0.56
CA VAL A 259 10.77 -9.95 1.33
C VAL A 259 9.68 -10.16 2.36
N ASP A 260 9.08 -9.08 2.85
CA ASP A 260 7.95 -9.18 3.77
C ASP A 260 6.99 -7.98 3.66
N ARG A 261 5.76 -8.22 4.11
CA ARG A 261 4.68 -7.24 4.14
C ARG A 261 3.72 -7.53 5.27
N PHE A 262 3.51 -6.51 6.08
CA PHE A 262 2.65 -6.60 7.26
C PHE A 262 1.91 -5.28 7.49
N ARG A 263 1.13 -5.21 8.57
CA ARG A 263 0.35 -4.03 8.95
C ARG A 263 0.58 -3.68 10.40
N THR A 264 0.75 -2.39 10.67
CA THR A 264 0.74 -1.84 12.04
C THR A 264 -0.62 -2.00 12.71
N GLY A 265 -1.69 -2.06 11.92
CA GLY A 265 -3.07 -1.97 12.43
C GLY A 265 -3.51 -0.54 12.73
N HIS A 266 -2.68 0.46 12.43
CA HIS A 266 -2.93 1.88 12.63
C HIS A 266 -2.58 2.66 11.36
N GLN A 267 -3.44 3.60 10.95
CA GLN A 267 -3.20 4.43 9.77
C GLN A 267 -2.12 5.49 9.98
N ARG A 268 -1.63 6.06 8.86
CA ARG A 268 -0.62 7.13 8.84
C ARG A 268 0.66 6.76 9.62
N ALA A 269 1.25 5.63 9.26
CA ALA A 269 2.62 5.34 9.66
C ALA A 269 3.55 6.35 8.96
N SER A 270 4.23 7.20 9.74
CA SER A 270 4.96 8.36 9.21
C SER A 270 6.39 8.47 9.70
N SER A 271 6.82 7.63 10.64
CA SER A 271 8.22 7.54 11.04
C SER A 271 8.62 6.08 11.20
N LEU A 272 9.83 5.77 10.74
CA LEU A 272 10.41 4.43 10.76
C LEU A 272 11.85 4.54 11.25
N THR A 273 12.26 3.61 12.10
CA THR A 273 13.67 3.46 12.46
C THR A 273 13.95 2.00 12.75
N PHE A 274 15.04 1.50 12.19
CA PHE A 274 15.64 0.24 12.62
C PHE A 274 16.47 0.48 13.89
N ALA A 275 16.53 -0.54 14.73
CA ALA A 275 17.37 -0.60 15.93
C ALA A 275 17.86 -2.04 16.14
N ASP A 276 18.73 -2.25 17.13
CA ASP A 276 19.28 -3.58 17.48
C ASP A 276 19.91 -4.30 16.26
N ASP A 277 20.80 -3.61 15.53
CA ASP A 277 21.41 -4.08 14.28
C ASP A 277 20.37 -4.55 13.23
N GLY A 278 19.24 -3.84 13.17
CA GLY A 278 18.12 -4.13 12.30
C GLY A 278 17.19 -5.26 12.76
N ARG A 279 17.40 -5.85 13.94
CA ARG A 279 16.49 -6.86 14.52
C ARG A 279 15.20 -6.27 15.06
N LEU A 280 15.16 -4.96 15.26
CA LEU A 280 13.97 -4.24 15.71
C LEU A 280 13.61 -3.17 14.69
N LEU A 281 12.33 -3.08 14.36
CA LEU A 281 11.76 -1.99 13.58
C LEU A 281 10.67 -1.30 14.39
N ALA A 282 10.86 0.00 14.64
CA ALA A 282 9.87 0.84 15.30
C ALA A 282 9.12 1.70 14.28
N VAL A 283 7.79 1.70 14.37
CA VAL A 283 6.90 2.38 13.43
C VAL A 283 6.00 3.37 14.16
N GLY A 284 6.22 4.67 13.95
CA GLY A 284 5.43 5.74 14.56
C GLY A 284 4.09 5.95 13.87
N CYS A 285 3.02 5.97 14.67
CA CYS A 285 1.63 6.09 14.26
C CYS A 285 0.99 7.31 14.95
N PRO A 286 1.32 8.55 14.52
CA PRO A 286 0.94 9.81 15.20
C PRO A 286 -0.54 9.97 15.46
N ARG A 287 -1.40 9.54 14.53
CA ARG A 287 -2.86 9.70 14.67
C ARG A 287 -3.42 8.99 15.89
N TYR A 288 -2.74 7.96 16.37
CA TYR A 288 -3.18 7.09 17.46
C TYR A 288 -2.30 7.23 18.70
N ASN A 289 -1.36 8.18 18.73
CA ASN A 289 -0.39 8.35 19.80
C ASN A 289 0.33 7.03 20.13
N ARG A 290 0.86 6.35 19.11
CA ARG A 290 1.46 5.02 19.26
C ARG A 290 2.75 4.86 18.49
N VAL A 291 3.60 3.97 19.01
CA VAL A 291 4.70 3.35 18.26
C VAL A 291 4.49 1.84 18.27
N VAL A 292 4.57 1.20 17.12
CA VAL A 292 4.46 -0.27 17.01
C VAL A 292 5.84 -0.85 16.77
N LEU A 293 6.22 -1.82 17.60
CA LEU A 293 7.50 -2.52 17.52
C LEU A 293 7.33 -3.85 16.79
N PHE A 294 8.25 -4.13 15.88
CA PHE A 294 8.36 -5.38 15.15
C PHE A 294 9.74 -5.98 15.34
N ARG A 295 9.81 -7.29 15.60
CA ARG A 295 11.05 -8.04 15.53
C ARG A 295 11.26 -8.48 14.09
N VAL A 296 12.44 -8.22 13.54
CA VAL A 296 12.83 -8.56 12.18
C VAL A 296 13.86 -9.69 12.23
N ASP A 297 13.57 -10.80 11.55
CA ASP A 297 14.49 -11.94 11.45
C ASP A 297 15.59 -11.72 10.39
N ASP A 298 16.46 -12.71 10.22
CA ASP A 298 17.59 -12.66 9.27
C ASP A 298 17.13 -12.75 7.81
N GLU A 299 15.94 -13.28 7.55
CA GLU A 299 15.31 -13.28 6.24
C GLU A 299 14.58 -11.97 5.91
N GLY A 300 14.43 -11.06 6.88
CA GLY A 300 13.72 -9.79 6.76
C GLY A 300 12.22 -9.88 7.01
N ARG A 301 11.73 -10.96 7.64
CA ARG A 301 10.33 -11.09 8.07
C ARG A 301 10.13 -10.40 9.40
N ALA A 302 9.00 -9.71 9.53
CA ALA A 302 8.69 -8.89 10.68
C ALA A 302 7.49 -9.43 11.44
N ASP A 303 7.72 -9.80 12.69
CA ASP A 303 6.67 -10.20 13.64
C ASP A 303 6.38 -9.07 14.62
N ARG A 304 5.09 -8.77 14.83
CA ARG A 304 4.69 -7.73 15.80
C ARG A 304 5.13 -8.14 17.19
N LEU A 305 5.96 -7.32 17.82
CA LEU A 305 6.42 -7.51 19.19
C LEU A 305 5.42 -6.90 20.18
N ARG A 306 5.17 -5.59 20.09
CA ARG A 306 4.31 -4.85 21.04
C ARG A 306 3.93 -3.47 20.51
N ASP A 307 2.88 -2.90 21.09
CA ASP A 307 2.50 -1.49 20.92
C ASP A 307 2.93 -0.67 22.14
N LEU A 308 3.54 0.48 21.90
CA LEU A 308 3.80 1.51 22.89
C LEU A 308 2.69 2.56 22.81
N ASP A 309 1.84 2.61 23.83
CA ASP A 309 0.87 3.69 24.01
C ASP A 309 1.57 4.93 24.56
N LEU A 310 1.44 6.05 23.86
CA LEU A 310 2.11 7.30 24.18
C LEU A 310 1.14 8.32 24.74
N ARG A 311 1.65 9.21 25.61
CA ARG A 311 0.85 10.30 26.18
C ARG A 311 0.71 11.47 25.21
N GLY A 312 1.72 11.70 24.37
CA GLY A 312 1.71 12.72 23.34
C GLY A 312 1.60 12.13 21.94
N ARG A 313 1.47 13.02 20.95
CA ARG A 313 1.55 12.66 19.54
C ARG A 313 3.03 12.46 19.18
N PRO A 314 3.47 11.25 18.76
CA PRO A 314 4.83 11.06 18.31
C PRO A 314 5.06 11.84 17.01
N VAL A 315 6.14 12.62 16.98
CA VAL A 315 6.58 13.36 15.78
C VAL A 315 7.79 12.69 15.14
N ALA A 316 8.73 12.21 15.95
CA ALA A 316 9.89 11.46 15.48
C ALA A 316 10.17 10.24 16.37
N VAL A 317 10.67 9.18 15.74
CA VAL A 317 11.16 7.96 16.41
C VAL A 317 12.55 7.70 15.86
N ARG A 318 13.54 7.55 16.73
CA ARG A 318 14.94 7.32 16.37
C ARG A 318 15.58 6.32 17.31
N ALA A 319 16.41 5.43 16.77
CA ALA A 319 17.30 4.60 17.56
C ALA A 319 18.64 5.32 17.78
N SER A 320 19.21 5.20 18.97
CA SER A 320 20.57 5.61 19.25
C SER A 320 21.16 4.77 20.39
N GLY A 321 22.33 4.18 20.17
CA GLY A 321 22.90 3.19 21.07
C GLY A 321 21.96 2.01 21.27
N ASP A 322 21.64 1.73 22.53
CA ASP A 322 20.81 0.62 22.99
C ASP A 322 19.33 1.01 23.25
N ARG A 323 18.90 2.18 22.75
CA ARG A 323 17.62 2.79 23.09
C ARG A 323 16.86 3.32 21.88
N LEU A 324 15.54 3.30 22.00
CA LEU A 324 14.61 4.02 21.14
C LEU A 324 14.18 5.33 21.81
N PHE A 325 14.24 6.42 21.07
CA PHE A 325 13.78 7.74 21.51
C PHE A 325 12.54 8.13 20.72
N VAL A 326 11.49 8.49 21.44
CA VAL A 326 10.21 8.91 20.87
C VAL A 326 9.94 10.35 21.27
N LEU A 327 10.11 11.25 20.32
CA LEU A 327 9.82 12.67 20.47
C LEU A 327 8.34 12.92 20.28
N GLN A 328 7.75 13.68 21.20
CA GLN A 328 6.32 13.83 21.32
C GLN A 328 5.92 15.29 21.50
N ARG A 329 4.85 15.68 20.80
CA ARG A 329 4.10 16.90 21.07
C ARG A 329 2.92 16.59 22.02
N PRO A 330 2.64 17.43 23.03
CA PRO A 330 1.39 17.31 23.79
C PRO A 330 0.18 17.46 22.86
N HIS A 331 -0.95 16.85 23.22
CA HIS A 331 -2.16 16.87 22.40
C HIS A 331 -3.31 17.61 23.09
N GLY A 332 -4.34 17.98 22.32
CA GLY A 332 -5.49 18.72 22.86
C GLY A 332 -5.05 20.06 23.46
N ASP A 333 -5.63 20.44 24.58
CA ASP A 333 -5.33 21.73 25.23
C ASP A 333 -3.90 21.81 25.79
N ALA A 334 -3.29 20.66 26.12
CA ALA A 334 -1.94 20.60 26.67
C ALA A 334 -0.88 21.18 25.71
N ARG A 335 -1.12 21.18 24.40
CA ARG A 335 -0.20 21.76 23.39
C ARG A 335 0.07 23.26 23.59
N HIS A 336 -0.84 23.95 24.27
CA HIS A 336 -0.77 25.41 24.48
C HIS A 336 -0.09 25.76 25.81
N ILE A 337 0.10 24.78 26.71
CA ILE A 337 0.55 25.02 28.08
C ILE A 337 1.70 24.11 28.53
N GLU A 338 2.04 23.08 27.74
CA GLU A 338 3.16 22.19 28.00
C GLU A 338 4.15 22.17 26.84
N GLU A 339 5.44 22.12 27.17
CA GLU A 339 6.50 21.80 26.23
C GLU A 339 6.41 20.36 25.72
N GLY A 340 6.89 20.16 24.51
CA GLY A 340 7.21 18.84 23.99
C GLY A 340 8.38 18.19 24.71
N TYR A 341 8.40 16.87 24.63
CA TYR A 341 9.33 16.01 25.36
C TYR A 341 9.66 14.78 24.52
N TRP A 342 10.77 14.12 24.84
CA TRP A 342 10.95 12.74 24.42
C TRP A 342 10.80 11.79 25.60
N GLU A 343 10.54 10.52 25.28
CA GLU A 343 10.70 9.38 26.17
C GLU A 343 11.68 8.40 25.52
N ALA A 344 12.55 7.81 26.33
CA ALA A 344 13.47 6.75 25.90
C ALA A 344 12.91 5.39 26.31
N PHE A 345 13.12 4.38 25.48
CA PHE A 345 12.70 3.00 25.70
C PHE A 345 13.85 2.06 25.39
N ASP A 346 13.95 0.96 26.13
CA ASP A 346 14.79 -0.17 25.72
C ASP A 346 14.15 -0.88 24.51
N PHE A 347 14.86 -1.85 23.93
CA PHE A 347 14.37 -2.60 22.76
C PHE A 347 13.22 -3.58 23.07
N GLU A 348 12.90 -3.79 24.35
CA GLU A 348 11.69 -4.50 24.78
C GLU A 348 10.48 -3.56 24.93
N GLY A 349 10.70 -2.24 24.83
CA GLY A 349 9.67 -1.22 24.93
C GLY A 349 9.40 -0.73 26.36
N ASN A 350 10.31 -0.99 27.31
CA ASN A 350 10.20 -0.47 28.67
C ASN A 350 10.82 0.93 28.75
N PRO A 351 10.18 1.89 29.46
CA PRO A 351 10.73 3.23 29.62
C PRO A 351 12.09 3.24 30.33
N VAL A 352 13.05 3.98 29.79
CA VAL A 352 14.39 4.21 30.36
C VAL A 352 14.44 5.61 30.98
N GLY A 353 13.91 5.71 32.20
CA GLY A 353 13.83 6.96 32.96
C GLY A 353 12.54 7.74 32.74
N SER A 354 12.50 8.99 33.17
CA SER A 354 11.35 9.90 33.01
C SER A 354 11.30 10.63 31.66
N LYS A 355 10.17 11.30 31.37
CA LYS A 355 10.09 12.25 30.25
C LYS A 355 11.14 13.36 30.36
N PHE A 356 11.77 13.73 29.25
CA PHE A 356 12.72 14.84 29.19
C PHE A 356 12.18 15.92 28.25
N ARG A 357 11.99 17.13 28.79
CA ARG A 357 11.44 18.27 28.05
C ARG A 357 12.51 18.86 27.13
N VAL A 358 12.15 19.09 25.87
CA VAL A 358 13.09 19.56 24.85
C VAL A 358 12.76 20.97 24.36
N GLY A 359 11.50 21.39 24.43
CA GLY A 359 11.07 22.73 24.04
C GLY A 359 9.65 22.75 23.48
N TRP A 360 9.23 23.91 22.98
CA TRP A 360 7.87 24.11 22.46
C TRP A 360 7.76 23.65 21.01
N ASP A 361 6.73 22.83 20.73
CA ASP A 361 6.42 22.33 19.40
C ASP A 361 7.64 21.70 18.69
N PRO A 362 8.21 20.60 19.22
CA PRO A 362 9.31 19.92 18.55
C PRO A 362 8.86 19.17 17.29
N ASP A 363 9.71 19.11 16.27
CA ASP A 363 9.38 18.57 14.94
C ASP A 363 10.16 17.32 14.58
N ASP A 364 11.48 17.40 14.70
CA ASP A 364 12.38 16.31 14.34
C ASP A 364 13.60 16.30 15.25
N LEU A 365 14.32 15.18 15.22
CA LEU A 365 15.59 15.03 15.92
C LEU A 365 16.57 14.14 15.17
N ALA A 366 17.85 14.39 15.43
CA ALA A 366 18.95 13.55 14.99
C ALA A 366 19.96 13.32 16.11
N PHE A 367 20.70 12.22 16.03
CA PHE A 367 21.76 11.88 16.97
C PHE A 367 23.10 11.83 16.26
N THR A 368 24.18 12.12 16.98
CA THR A 368 25.53 11.74 16.53
C THR A 368 25.68 10.22 16.47
N PRO A 369 26.55 9.68 15.60
CA PRO A 369 26.77 8.22 15.49
C PRO A 369 27.17 7.55 16.82
N ASP A 370 27.90 8.27 17.67
CA ASP A 370 28.29 7.80 19.01
C ASP A 370 27.19 7.91 20.07
N GLY A 371 26.03 8.47 19.71
CA GLY A 371 24.87 8.65 20.58
C GLY A 371 25.06 9.62 21.74
N ARG A 372 26.17 10.38 21.80
CA ARG A 372 26.46 11.32 22.90
C ARG A 372 25.67 12.62 22.79
N TRP A 373 25.31 13.02 21.58
CA TRP A 373 24.61 14.26 21.31
C TRP A 373 23.33 14.02 20.54
N ALA A 374 22.31 14.80 20.88
CA ALA A 374 21.10 14.90 20.09
C ALA A 374 20.83 16.36 19.73
N PHE A 375 20.23 16.51 18.56
CA PHE A 375 19.88 17.79 17.96
C PHE A 375 18.39 17.77 17.71
N VAL A 376 17.64 18.59 18.42
CA VAL A 376 16.17 18.66 18.35
C VAL A 376 15.77 20.01 17.79
N ILE A 377 14.96 20.02 16.75
CA ILE A 377 14.40 21.27 16.21
C ILE A 377 13.02 21.53 16.81
N THR A 378 12.74 22.80 17.10
CA THR A 378 11.51 23.26 17.72
C THR A 378 10.95 24.47 17.00
N SER A 379 9.66 24.46 16.64
CA SER A 379 9.01 25.56 15.92
C SER A 379 8.57 26.72 16.81
N GLY A 380 8.30 26.49 18.10
CA GLY A 380 7.94 27.56 19.03
C GLY A 380 6.79 28.45 18.50
N HIS A 381 7.02 29.77 18.41
CA HIS A 381 6.00 30.71 17.93
C HIS A 381 5.62 30.57 16.45
N ALA A 382 6.40 29.84 15.63
CA ALA A 382 6.08 29.64 14.21
C ALA A 382 4.76 28.89 14.00
N GLU A 383 4.30 28.14 15.00
CA GLU A 383 2.99 27.50 15.05
C GLU A 383 1.82 28.49 15.28
N GLY A 384 2.10 29.80 15.33
CA GLY A 384 1.11 30.87 15.36
C GLY A 384 0.74 31.38 16.76
N GLU A 385 1.55 31.09 17.77
CA GLU A 385 1.36 31.56 19.15
C GLU A 385 2.49 32.51 19.56
N GLU A 386 2.26 33.82 19.45
CA GLU A 386 3.26 34.89 19.71
C GLU A 386 3.90 34.84 21.12
N GLY A 387 3.29 34.15 22.09
CA GLY A 387 3.83 33.99 23.44
C GLY A 387 4.88 32.89 23.61
N LYS A 388 5.12 32.06 22.58
CA LYS A 388 6.11 30.98 22.61
C LYS A 388 7.51 31.48 22.20
N PRO A 389 8.59 30.77 22.58
CA PRO A 389 9.95 31.12 22.17
C PRO A 389 10.14 31.08 20.65
N ASP A 390 11.22 31.70 20.19
CA ASP A 390 11.68 31.62 18.79
C ASP A 390 11.95 30.17 18.37
N PRO A 391 11.75 29.83 17.08
CA PRO A 391 12.17 28.55 16.56
C PRO A 391 13.66 28.33 16.82
N ALA A 392 14.06 27.10 17.13
CA ALA A 392 15.43 26.85 17.58
C ALA A 392 15.91 25.44 17.24
N LEU A 393 17.23 25.32 17.17
CA LEU A 393 17.96 24.07 17.33
C LEU A 393 18.37 23.93 18.81
N VAL A 394 17.89 22.88 19.46
CA VAL A 394 18.21 22.53 20.84
C VAL A 394 19.24 21.40 20.84
N VAL A 395 20.39 21.64 21.47
CA VAL A 395 21.47 20.64 21.58
C VAL A 395 21.42 19.98 22.95
N VAL A 396 21.35 18.66 22.97
CA VAL A 396 21.18 17.85 24.17
C VAL A 396 22.36 16.89 24.30
N SER A 397 23.00 16.89 25.48
CA SER A 397 23.91 15.81 25.88
C SER A 397 23.08 14.63 26.39
N VAL A 398 23.36 13.45 25.83
CA VAL A 398 22.60 12.23 26.07
C VAL A 398 23.36 11.37 27.09
N GLY A 399 22.81 11.25 28.29
CA GLY A 399 23.28 10.32 29.31
C GLY A 399 22.62 8.94 29.21
N ASP A 400 23.09 8.00 30.03
CA ASP A 400 22.61 6.60 30.09
C ASP A 400 21.12 6.50 30.45
N ARG A 401 20.59 7.49 31.16
CA ARG A 401 19.16 7.63 31.49
C ARG A 401 18.70 9.05 31.21
N THR A 402 17.40 9.22 30.98
CA THR A 402 16.83 10.54 30.66
C THR A 402 16.99 11.57 31.76
N GLU A 403 17.10 11.16 33.03
CA GLU A 403 17.38 12.09 34.14
C GLU A 403 18.78 12.70 34.06
N HIS A 404 19.70 12.09 33.31
CA HIS A 404 21.07 12.56 33.10
C HIS A 404 21.21 13.39 31.81
N HIS A 405 20.15 13.53 31.02
CA HIS A 405 20.17 14.37 29.82
C HIS A 405 20.25 15.83 30.21
N ARG A 406 20.97 16.63 29.42
CA ARG A 406 21.06 18.09 29.66
C ARG A 406 21.02 18.83 28.35
N ILE A 407 20.18 19.87 28.27
CA ILE A 407 20.27 20.87 27.22
C ILE A 407 21.58 21.64 27.45
N VAL A 408 22.48 21.59 26.47
CA VAL A 408 23.80 22.21 26.55
C VAL A 408 23.80 23.58 25.89
N SER A 409 23.10 23.72 24.77
CA SER A 409 23.01 24.97 24.03
C SER A 409 21.70 25.06 23.24
N ARG A 410 21.37 26.28 22.79
CA ARG A 410 20.27 26.57 21.89
C ARG A 410 20.74 27.57 20.83
N LEU A 411 20.48 27.29 19.57
CA LEU A 411 20.69 28.20 18.45
C LEU A 411 19.32 28.65 17.92
N GLU A 412 18.99 29.91 18.10
CA GLU A 412 17.74 30.50 17.62
C GLU A 412 17.77 30.68 16.09
N LEU A 413 16.64 30.39 15.46
CA LEU A 413 16.40 30.47 14.02
C LEU A 413 15.50 31.70 13.76
N THR A 414 16.09 32.88 13.83
CA THR A 414 15.38 34.17 13.94
C THR A 414 14.96 34.79 12.60
N GLY A 415 14.94 34.01 11.52
CA GLY A 415 14.55 34.53 10.22
C GLY A 415 13.04 34.77 10.12
N PRO A 416 12.60 35.72 9.28
CA PRO A 416 11.18 36.00 9.10
C PRO A 416 10.46 34.78 8.54
N LYS A 417 9.43 34.31 9.26
CA LYS A 417 8.64 33.09 8.94
C LYS A 417 9.45 31.80 8.99
N ASP A 418 10.58 31.77 9.69
CA ASP A 418 11.28 30.50 9.89
C ASP A 418 10.38 29.54 10.67
N ASP A 419 10.27 28.32 10.16
CA ASP A 419 9.51 27.22 10.76
C ASP A 419 10.25 25.93 10.45
N PRO A 420 11.03 25.39 11.41
CA PRO A 420 11.89 24.24 11.19
C PRO A 420 11.09 22.94 11.13
N GLU A 421 11.25 22.17 10.06
CA GLU A 421 10.47 20.93 9.86
C GLU A 421 11.34 19.66 9.92
N ARG A 422 12.59 19.75 9.44
CA ARG A 422 13.48 18.58 9.34
C ARG A 422 14.92 18.97 9.60
N ILE A 423 15.66 18.09 10.27
CA ILE A 423 17.12 18.20 10.43
C ILE A 423 17.82 17.01 9.77
N VAL A 424 18.87 17.29 9.01
CA VAL A 424 19.74 16.28 8.41
C VAL A 424 21.17 16.56 8.85
N LEU A 425 21.87 15.52 9.32
CA LEU A 425 23.28 15.62 9.68
C LEU A 425 24.15 15.18 8.50
N SER A 426 25.35 15.75 8.42
CA SER A 426 26.47 15.19 7.68
C SER A 426 26.87 13.81 8.25
N ASP A 427 27.58 13.01 7.45
CA ASP A 427 28.17 11.73 7.87
C ASP A 427 29.02 11.83 9.15
N SER A 428 29.79 12.91 9.30
CA SER A 428 30.60 13.21 10.47
C SER A 428 29.80 13.74 11.66
N ALA A 429 28.53 14.11 11.43
CA ALA A 429 27.65 14.82 12.33
C ALA A 429 28.20 16.16 12.86
N ARG A 430 29.21 16.74 12.20
CA ARG A 430 29.76 18.06 12.53
C ARG A 430 29.03 19.20 11.85
N TYR A 431 28.23 18.91 10.82
CA TYR A 431 27.39 19.88 10.14
C TYR A 431 25.96 19.38 10.04
N ALA A 432 25.01 20.30 10.05
CA ALA A 432 23.60 20.03 9.83
C ALA A 432 22.98 20.96 8.80
N ALA A 433 21.96 20.44 8.12
CA ALA A 433 21.03 21.18 7.27
C ALA A 433 19.64 21.13 7.91
N ILE A 434 19.05 22.29 8.19
CA ILE A 434 17.72 22.44 8.79
C ILE A 434 16.78 23.01 7.73
N VAL A 435 15.71 22.28 7.41
CA VAL A 435 14.65 22.76 6.51
C VAL A 435 13.78 23.76 7.26
N LEU A 436 13.65 24.97 6.73
CA LEU A 436 12.79 26.03 7.22
C LEU A 436 11.61 26.18 6.25
N ALA A 437 10.53 25.45 6.50
CA ALA A 437 9.39 25.32 5.59
C ALA A 437 8.67 26.66 5.37
N GLY A 438 8.45 27.41 6.46
CA GLY A 438 7.73 28.70 6.39
C GLY A 438 8.45 29.78 5.57
N SER A 439 9.79 29.74 5.52
CA SER A 439 10.62 30.66 4.72
C SER A 439 11.13 30.04 3.41
N GLY A 440 10.89 28.75 3.17
CA GLY A 440 11.35 28.02 2.00
C GLY A 440 12.88 28.01 1.86
N GLN A 441 13.59 27.87 2.98
CA GLN A 441 15.06 27.88 3.05
C GLN A 441 15.61 26.61 3.69
N VAL A 442 16.90 26.37 3.50
CA VAL A 442 17.70 25.42 4.28
C VAL A 442 18.78 26.22 5.01
N ALA A 443 18.81 26.13 6.33
CA ALA A 443 19.86 26.70 7.15
C ALA A 443 20.98 25.68 7.37
N GLY A 444 22.22 26.10 7.10
CA GLY A 444 23.42 25.33 7.47
C GLY A 444 23.84 25.66 8.90
N VAL A 445 24.25 24.65 9.65
CA VAL A 445 24.74 24.78 11.02
C VAL A 445 26.03 23.98 11.19
N ASP A 446 27.04 24.62 11.77
CA ASP A 446 28.25 23.98 12.28
C ASP A 446 28.00 23.53 13.72
N LEU A 447 28.21 22.24 13.95
CA LEU A 447 28.01 21.49 15.19
C LEU A 447 29.33 20.92 15.72
N THR A 448 30.47 21.38 15.21
CA THR A 448 31.81 20.96 15.65
C THR A 448 32.01 21.22 17.15
N ASP A 449 31.46 22.32 17.67
CA ASP A 449 31.29 22.57 19.09
C ASP A 449 29.79 22.53 19.47
N PRO A 450 29.28 21.40 20.02
CA PRO A 450 27.91 21.29 20.48
C PRO A 450 27.50 22.29 21.57
N ALA A 451 28.47 22.88 22.29
CA ALA A 451 28.19 23.92 23.28
C ALA A 451 27.97 25.31 22.65
N ALA A 452 28.44 25.51 21.42
CA ALA A 452 28.34 26.77 20.69
C ALA A 452 28.06 26.54 19.19
N PRO A 453 26.91 25.93 18.83
CA PRO A 453 26.54 25.71 17.44
C PRO A 453 26.43 27.04 16.68
N LEU A 454 26.91 27.07 15.43
CA LEU A 454 26.99 28.30 14.64
C LEU A 454 26.23 28.16 13.32
N ALA A 455 25.35 29.11 13.01
CA ALA A 455 24.72 29.17 11.69
C ALA A 455 25.76 29.57 10.62
N THR A 456 25.95 28.72 9.60
CA THR A 456 26.96 28.92 8.56
C THR A 456 26.42 29.63 7.31
N GLY A 457 25.09 29.66 7.15
CA GLY A 457 24.44 30.33 6.04
C GLY A 457 23.06 29.78 5.76
N ARG A 458 22.42 30.31 4.71
CA ARG A 458 21.11 29.88 4.24
C ARG A 458 21.10 29.78 2.72
N VAL A 459 20.41 28.77 2.22
CA VAL A 459 20.17 28.59 0.78
C VAL A 459 18.68 28.37 0.53
N PRO A 460 18.14 28.78 -0.63
CA PRO A 460 16.78 28.46 -0.99
C PRO A 460 16.54 26.95 -0.98
N LEU A 461 15.41 26.51 -0.42
CA LEU A 461 14.98 25.12 -0.51
C LEU A 461 14.76 24.79 -1.99
N ALA A 462 15.53 23.82 -2.49
CA ALA A 462 15.56 23.56 -3.92
C ALA A 462 14.20 22.98 -4.37
N ALA A 463 13.59 23.63 -5.38
CA ALA A 463 12.38 23.14 -6.05
C ALA A 463 12.72 21.93 -6.94
N ARG A 464 13.00 20.79 -6.30
CA ARG A 464 13.43 19.54 -6.91
C ARG A 464 12.65 18.37 -6.33
N GLU A 465 12.50 17.33 -7.13
CA GLU A 465 11.76 16.14 -6.69
C GLU A 465 12.57 15.18 -5.80
N VAL A 466 13.91 15.20 -5.91
CA VAL A 466 14.79 14.23 -5.24
C VAL A 466 15.92 14.99 -4.52
N PRO A 467 16.22 14.63 -3.25
CA PRO A 467 17.41 15.09 -2.53
C PRO A 467 18.72 14.84 -3.29
N TYR A 468 19.81 15.48 -2.86
CA TYR A 468 21.12 15.26 -3.47
C TYR A 468 22.24 15.37 -2.44
N LEU A 469 23.34 14.65 -2.66
CA LEU A 469 24.53 14.79 -1.83
C LEU A 469 25.29 16.06 -2.18
N SER A 470 25.80 16.72 -1.13
CA SER A 470 26.72 17.84 -1.19
C SER A 470 27.90 17.55 -0.27
N GLY A 471 29.10 17.98 -0.67
CA GLY A 471 30.26 17.94 0.22
C GLY A 471 30.14 18.97 1.35
N VAL A 472 30.74 18.67 2.49
CA VAL A 472 30.95 19.57 3.63
C VAL A 472 32.45 19.82 3.85
N GLU A 473 32.79 20.83 4.67
CA GLU A 473 34.17 21.34 4.77
C GLU A 473 35.19 20.32 5.31
N ASP A 474 34.75 19.36 6.13
CA ASP A 474 35.60 18.28 6.66
C ASP A 474 35.84 17.14 5.65
N GLY A 475 35.35 17.28 4.42
CA GLY A 475 35.46 16.29 3.36
C GLY A 475 34.37 15.22 3.37
N GLY A 476 33.44 15.29 4.33
CA GLY A 476 32.25 14.44 4.38
C GLY A 476 31.16 14.83 3.38
N GLU A 477 30.06 14.09 3.40
CA GLU A 477 28.86 14.37 2.60
C GLU A 477 27.62 14.63 3.49
N ILE A 478 26.73 15.51 3.03
CA ILE A 478 25.42 15.77 3.62
C ILE A 478 24.32 15.60 2.56
N LEU A 479 23.21 14.99 2.96
CA LEU A 479 22.04 14.88 2.11
C LEU A 479 21.24 16.18 2.13
N MET A 480 21.29 16.95 1.05
CA MET A 480 20.57 18.20 0.94
C MET A 480 19.08 17.95 0.70
N PRO A 481 18.21 18.45 1.60
CA PRO A 481 16.77 18.32 1.46
C PRO A 481 16.24 19.20 0.31
N VAL A 482 15.03 18.90 -0.14
CA VAL A 482 14.34 19.56 -1.26
C VAL A 482 12.89 19.83 -0.90
N ASP A 483 12.24 20.74 -1.63
CA ASP A 483 10.81 21.02 -1.48
C ASP A 483 9.98 19.87 -2.07
N SER A 484 9.80 18.82 -1.27
CA SER A 484 9.12 17.59 -1.69
C SER A 484 8.42 16.89 -0.52
N GLU A 485 7.20 16.46 -0.78
CA GLU A 485 6.43 15.53 0.07
C GLU A 485 6.99 14.09 0.04
N ARG A 486 8.06 13.85 -0.72
CA ARG A 486 8.71 12.54 -0.83
C ARG A 486 9.70 12.35 0.32
N ASP A 487 9.72 11.14 0.85
CA ASP A 487 10.72 10.74 1.84
C ASP A 487 11.84 9.96 1.15
N SER A 488 13.06 10.06 1.67
CA SER A 488 14.24 9.45 1.04
C SER A 488 15.16 8.82 2.07
N ALA A 489 15.64 7.63 1.74
CA ALA A 489 16.71 6.96 2.48
C ALA A 489 18.00 6.99 1.66
N LEU A 490 19.11 7.31 2.33
CA LEU A 490 20.45 7.18 1.80
C LEU A 490 20.97 5.78 2.08
N VAL A 491 21.39 5.09 1.03
CA VAL A 491 22.09 3.80 1.08
C VAL A 491 23.55 4.09 0.78
N VAL A 492 24.40 4.12 1.80
CA VAL A 492 25.78 4.60 1.69
C VAL A 492 26.66 3.63 0.90
N ASP A 493 26.53 2.32 1.16
CA ASP A 493 27.34 1.27 0.53
C ASP A 493 26.46 0.11 0.03
N PRO A 494 25.71 0.31 -1.08
CA PRO A 494 24.88 -0.74 -1.66
C PRO A 494 25.73 -1.93 -2.15
N PRO A 495 25.34 -3.19 -1.87
CA PRO A 495 26.06 -4.36 -2.37
C PRO A 495 26.02 -4.38 -3.90
N GLY A 496 27.19 -4.50 -4.54
CA GLY A 496 27.30 -4.64 -6.00
C GLY A 496 27.08 -3.36 -6.82
N ILE A 497 26.97 -2.19 -6.17
CA ILE A 497 26.88 -0.89 -6.83
C ILE A 497 27.98 0.02 -6.28
N GLU A 498 28.71 0.68 -7.18
CA GLU A 498 29.72 1.66 -6.78
C GLU A 498 29.03 2.98 -6.40
N GLY A 499 29.25 3.47 -5.18
CA GLY A 499 28.71 4.73 -4.70
C GLY A 499 27.30 4.64 -4.08
N PRO A 500 26.86 5.72 -3.41
CA PRO A 500 25.63 5.70 -2.63
C PRO A 500 24.38 5.73 -3.52
N LEU A 501 23.27 5.18 -3.01
CA LEU A 501 21.95 5.30 -3.62
C LEU A 501 21.02 6.17 -2.78
N LEU A 502 20.16 6.91 -3.47
CA LEU A 502 18.99 7.54 -2.89
C LEU A 502 17.76 6.74 -3.28
N VAL A 503 17.05 6.24 -2.27
CA VAL A 503 15.79 5.54 -2.45
C VAL A 503 14.67 6.46 -1.96
N THR A 504 13.88 6.96 -2.91
CA THR A 504 12.89 8.00 -2.68
C THR A 504 11.47 7.47 -2.89
N THR A 505 10.54 7.81 -2.01
CA THR A 505 9.14 7.42 -2.16
C THR A 505 8.48 8.15 -3.34
N LEU A 506 7.62 7.44 -4.08
CA LEU A 506 6.76 8.02 -5.13
C LEU A 506 5.29 7.83 -4.76
N PRO A 507 4.68 8.76 -3.98
CA PRO A 507 3.29 8.68 -3.53
C PRO A 507 2.28 8.42 -4.66
N GLU A 508 2.36 9.20 -5.74
CA GLU A 508 1.43 9.10 -6.89
C GLU A 508 1.69 7.87 -7.76
N GLY A 509 2.95 7.40 -7.79
CA GLY A 509 3.37 6.24 -8.58
C GLY A 509 3.20 4.91 -7.84
N SER A 510 2.90 4.95 -6.54
CA SER A 510 2.94 3.78 -5.65
C SER A 510 4.23 3.00 -5.85
N ALA A 511 5.37 3.67 -5.74
CA ALA A 511 6.67 3.08 -6.05
C ALA A 511 7.77 3.65 -5.16
N LEU A 512 8.94 3.04 -5.22
CA LEU A 512 10.22 3.66 -4.85
C LEU A 512 10.97 4.00 -6.12
N GLU A 513 11.57 5.18 -6.18
CA GLU A 513 12.56 5.55 -7.18
C GLU A 513 13.95 5.35 -6.61
N VAL A 514 14.83 4.68 -7.35
CA VAL A 514 16.23 4.50 -6.99
C VAL A 514 17.08 5.37 -7.89
N VAL A 515 17.87 6.26 -7.29
CA VAL A 515 18.74 7.22 -7.97
C VAL A 515 20.16 7.03 -7.46
N HIS A 516 21.14 7.06 -8.36
CA HIS A 516 22.55 7.09 -7.96
C HIS A 516 22.88 8.44 -7.30
N GLY A 517 23.37 8.43 -6.06
CA GLY A 517 23.47 9.61 -5.21
C GLY A 517 24.40 10.71 -5.74
N ARG A 518 25.55 10.31 -6.32
CA ARG A 518 26.55 11.25 -6.86
C ARG A 518 26.30 11.65 -8.31
N GLU A 519 25.96 10.68 -9.16
CA GLU A 519 25.65 10.94 -10.58
C GLU A 519 24.27 11.57 -10.78
N ARG A 520 23.38 11.45 -9.78
CA ARG A 520 21.98 11.90 -9.82
C ARG A 520 21.20 11.28 -10.98
N ARG A 521 21.59 10.06 -11.35
CA ARG A 521 21.00 9.30 -12.45
C ARG A 521 19.97 8.32 -11.90
N ALA A 522 18.75 8.36 -12.43
CA ALA A 522 17.73 7.37 -12.09
C ALA A 522 18.16 5.97 -12.57
N LEU A 523 18.16 5.00 -11.66
CA LEU A 523 18.54 3.61 -11.94
C LEU A 523 17.31 2.73 -12.17
N GLY A 524 16.18 3.06 -11.55
CA GLY A 524 14.94 2.33 -11.77
C GLY A 524 13.85 2.66 -10.76
N ARG A 525 12.71 1.99 -10.89
CA ARG A 525 11.56 2.15 -9.99
C ARG A 525 11.03 0.79 -9.55
N LEU A 526 10.92 0.60 -8.24
CA LEU A 526 10.31 -0.58 -7.64
C LEU A 526 8.82 -0.31 -7.39
N PRO A 527 7.89 -0.95 -8.10
CA PRO A 527 6.47 -0.74 -7.88
C PRO A 527 6.04 -1.35 -6.53
N LEU A 528 5.37 -0.56 -5.70
CA LEU A 528 4.79 -1.00 -4.43
C LEU A 528 3.29 -1.26 -4.63
N ARG A 529 2.91 -2.53 -4.58
CA ARG A 529 1.51 -2.94 -4.74
C ARG A 529 0.77 -2.96 -3.42
N GLY A 530 -0.56 -2.90 -3.44
CA GLY A 530 -1.41 -3.17 -2.28
C GLY A 530 -1.53 -4.68 -1.99
N PRO A 531 -2.46 -5.09 -1.12
CA PRO A 531 -2.64 -6.50 -0.74
C PRO A 531 -2.78 -7.42 -1.96
N LEU A 532 -2.23 -8.63 -1.88
CA LEU A 532 -2.30 -9.64 -2.94
C LEU A 532 -1.64 -9.22 -4.26
N ASN A 533 -0.70 -8.26 -4.22
CA ASN A 533 -0.09 -7.64 -5.39
C ASN A 533 -1.10 -6.95 -6.34
N PHE A 534 -2.21 -6.47 -5.75
CA PHE A 534 -3.21 -5.62 -6.39
C PHE A 534 -3.34 -4.32 -5.60
N GLY A 535 -3.85 -3.26 -6.22
CA GLY A 535 -4.01 -2.01 -5.52
C GLY A 535 -2.78 -1.12 -5.57
N THR A 536 -3.00 0.16 -5.27
CA THR A 536 -1.99 1.19 -5.04
C THR A 536 -1.86 1.37 -3.55
N ILE A 537 -0.70 1.88 -3.18
CA ILE A 537 -0.46 2.39 -1.85
C ILE A 537 0.25 3.72 -1.95
N ILE A 538 0.14 4.51 -0.90
CA ILE A 538 0.78 5.81 -0.86
C ILE A 538 1.96 5.67 0.10
N PRO A 539 3.18 5.38 -0.39
CA PRO A 539 4.36 5.33 0.48
C PRO A 539 4.56 6.70 1.12
N MET A 540 4.82 6.71 2.42
CA MET A 540 4.95 7.93 3.23
C MET A 540 6.33 8.08 3.86
N ALA A 541 6.93 6.97 4.28
CA ALA A 541 8.23 6.98 4.95
C ALA A 541 9.08 5.81 4.45
N VAL A 542 10.39 6.02 4.40
CA VAL A 542 11.38 5.00 4.05
C VAL A 542 12.61 5.12 4.95
N THR A 543 13.14 4.00 5.41
CA THR A 543 14.40 3.95 6.16
C THR A 543 15.23 2.75 5.69
N TYR A 544 16.55 2.86 5.82
CA TYR A 544 17.51 1.83 5.44
C TYR A 544 18.27 1.33 6.67
N CYS A 545 18.47 0.02 6.75
CA CYS A 545 19.36 -0.64 7.72
C CYS A 545 20.59 -1.16 6.97
N PRO A 546 21.77 -0.54 7.14
CA PRO A 546 23.02 -0.98 6.55
C PRO A 546 23.39 -2.41 6.95
N GLU A 547 23.24 -2.74 8.24
CA GLU A 547 23.71 -3.99 8.85
C GLU A 547 23.05 -5.23 8.22
N ARG A 548 21.80 -5.08 7.75
CA ARG A 548 21.02 -6.15 7.12
C ARG A 548 20.78 -5.92 5.63
N SER A 549 21.20 -4.77 5.09
CA SER A 549 20.90 -4.33 3.73
C SER A 549 19.40 -4.41 3.39
N VAL A 550 18.56 -3.91 4.28
CA VAL A 550 17.10 -3.88 4.10
C VAL A 550 16.53 -2.47 4.21
N LEU A 551 15.48 -2.21 3.44
CA LEU A 551 14.66 -1.00 3.52
C LEU A 551 13.34 -1.34 4.19
N ALA A 552 12.86 -0.49 5.08
CA ALA A 552 11.48 -0.51 5.55
C ALA A 552 10.71 0.65 4.91
N ILE A 553 9.50 0.36 4.42
CA ILE A 553 8.64 1.35 3.76
C ILE A 553 7.26 1.32 4.39
N ALA A 554 6.83 2.46 4.92
CA ALA A 554 5.50 2.67 5.48
C ALA A 554 4.59 3.33 4.46
N ASP A 555 3.32 2.95 4.46
CA ASP A 555 2.30 3.58 3.65
C ASP A 555 1.16 4.21 4.46
N ARG A 556 0.42 5.10 3.82
CA ARG A 556 -0.68 5.86 4.42
C ARG A 556 -1.75 4.99 5.07
N SER A 557 -1.94 3.75 4.60
CA SER A 557 -2.92 2.81 5.13
C SER A 557 -2.45 2.09 6.40
N GLY A 558 -1.19 2.28 6.81
CA GLY A 558 -0.57 1.54 7.90
C GLY A 558 0.09 0.22 7.47
N GLY A 559 0.21 -0.01 6.16
CA GLY A 559 1.01 -1.11 5.63
C GLY A 559 2.50 -0.80 5.76
N VAL A 560 3.28 -1.83 6.07
CA VAL A 560 4.75 -1.76 6.09
C VAL A 560 5.30 -2.89 5.23
N ARG A 561 6.37 -2.60 4.50
CA ARG A 561 7.10 -3.56 3.66
C ARG A 561 8.56 -3.57 4.05
N ILE A 562 9.16 -4.75 3.98
CA ILE A 562 10.62 -4.91 4.02
C ILE A 562 11.07 -5.27 2.60
N VAL A 563 12.02 -4.48 2.09
CA VAL A 563 12.65 -4.70 0.79
C VAL A 563 14.12 -4.97 1.03
N ALA A 564 14.57 -6.18 0.71
CA ALA A 564 15.97 -6.53 0.79
C ALA A 564 16.72 -6.02 -0.45
N LEU A 565 17.90 -5.45 -0.22
CA LEU A 565 18.86 -5.11 -1.26
C LEU A 565 19.94 -6.20 -1.25
N ARG A 566 19.95 -7.05 -2.27
CA ARG A 566 20.83 -8.23 -2.36
C ARG A 566 21.70 -8.16 -3.60
N PRO A 567 22.93 -8.69 -3.57
CA PRO A 567 23.67 -8.93 -4.80
C PRO A 567 22.90 -9.95 -5.66
N VAL A 568 22.99 -9.80 -6.98
CA VAL A 568 22.45 -10.78 -7.92
C VAL A 568 23.43 -11.95 -7.99
N ASP A 569 23.03 -13.12 -7.49
CA ASP A 569 23.82 -14.34 -7.64
C ASP A 569 23.83 -14.79 -9.12
N GLY A 570 24.95 -14.54 -9.80
CA GLY A 570 25.30 -15.12 -11.10
C GLY A 570 26.72 -15.69 -11.04
N PRO A 571 27.09 -16.67 -11.89
CA PRO A 571 28.44 -17.22 -11.88
C PRO A 571 29.46 -16.08 -12.09
N PRO A 572 30.73 -16.23 -11.65
CA PRO A 572 31.74 -15.20 -11.87
C PRO A 572 31.67 -14.83 -13.34
N THR A 573 31.66 -13.54 -13.63
CA THR A 573 31.69 -12.98 -14.98
C THR A 573 32.84 -13.61 -15.76
N GLY A 574 32.54 -14.75 -16.39
CA GLY A 574 33.34 -15.39 -17.38
C GLY A 574 33.27 -14.52 -18.61
N ASP A 575 34.46 -14.11 -19.04
CA ASP A 575 34.77 -13.61 -20.36
C ASP A 575 34.02 -12.32 -20.76
N GLY A 576 34.75 -11.22 -20.59
CA GLY A 576 34.67 -10.14 -21.57
C GLY A 576 34.81 -10.71 -23.00
N PRO A 577 34.39 -9.97 -24.04
CA PRO A 577 34.56 -10.41 -25.42
C PRO A 577 36.01 -10.85 -25.61
N PRO A 578 36.26 -12.02 -26.23
CA PRO A 578 37.60 -12.58 -26.28
C PRO A 578 38.55 -11.53 -26.83
N ALA A 579 39.60 -11.24 -26.07
CA ALA A 579 40.73 -10.49 -26.56
C ALA A 579 41.13 -11.12 -27.89
N VAL A 580 41.05 -10.32 -28.97
CA VAL A 580 41.62 -10.69 -30.25
C VAL A 580 43.11 -10.89 -29.99
N ALA A 581 43.50 -12.16 -29.83
CA ALA A 581 44.88 -12.58 -29.83
C ALA A 581 45.47 -12.21 -31.19
N SER A 582 46.22 -11.11 -31.24
CA SER A 582 47.18 -10.89 -32.31
C SER A 582 48.26 -11.96 -32.16
N ALA A 583 48.14 -13.00 -32.97
CA ALA A 583 49.17 -14.00 -33.14
C ALA A 583 50.48 -13.32 -33.54
N ARG A 584 51.51 -13.55 -32.73
CA ARG A 584 52.91 -13.26 -33.09
C ARG A 584 53.24 -13.99 -34.40
N SER A 585 53.66 -13.26 -35.43
CA SER A 585 54.56 -13.83 -36.44
C SER A 585 55.99 -13.61 -35.97
N GLN A 586 56.68 -14.69 -35.64
CA GLN A 586 58.13 -14.75 -35.69
C GLN A 586 58.59 -14.68 -37.16
N ALA A 587 59.38 -13.67 -37.48
CA ALA A 587 60.46 -13.70 -38.46
C ALA A 587 61.47 -12.68 -37.92
N GLY A 588 62.68 -13.04 -37.48
CA GLY A 588 63.65 -13.75 -38.29
C GLY A 588 64.54 -12.70 -38.96
N ASP A 589 65.69 -12.46 -38.34
CA ASP A 589 66.82 -11.59 -38.66
C ASP A 589 67.11 -11.15 -40.13
N LEU A 590 67.54 -9.87 -40.23
CA LEU A 590 68.62 -9.27 -41.08
C LEU A 590 68.41 -9.06 -42.61
N PRO A 591 69.18 -8.16 -43.27
CA PRO A 591 69.79 -6.88 -42.85
C PRO A 591 69.63 -5.70 -43.86
N ALA A 592 69.98 -4.49 -43.39
CA ALA A 592 70.60 -3.35 -44.08
C ALA A 592 70.23 -3.01 -45.56
N ARG A 593 69.82 -1.75 -45.79
CA ARG A 593 70.53 -0.81 -46.69
C ARG A 593 69.87 0.58 -46.73
N ARG A 594 70.73 1.56 -46.44
CA ARG A 594 70.73 3.00 -46.78
C ARG A 594 69.80 3.94 -46.02
#